data_AF-A0A1V4XAA9-F1
#
_entry.id   AF-A0A1V4XAA9-F1
#
_cell.length_a   1.000
_cell.length_b   1.000
_cell.length_c   1.000
_cell.angle_alpha   90.00
_cell.angle_beta   90.00
_cell.angle_gamma   90.00
#
_symmetry.space_group_name_H-M   'P 1'
#
loop_
_entity.id
_entity.type
_entity.pdbx_description
1 polymer ?
#
loop_
_entity_poly.entity_id
_entity_poly.type
_entity_poly.pdbx_seq_one_letter_code
_entity_poly.pdbx_strand_id
1 'polypeptide(L)'
;MHKHGTTRFSPDRLLVAALVLAVLFVYTGTLYAAPKQVTSAKGGDCKACHGEEKVFSPSHPDTKAMAYKDCLGCHAKGGPQMLQGKLPGGHLHQLRGVTCEKCHGKAAKPEAVDVDQCLKCHNADKLAERTAKVKPENPHTSPHYGTSLDCTLCHRQHAKSENYCNQCHKFNFVVP
;
A
#
# COMPACT_ATOMS: atom_id res chain seq x y z
N MET A 1 59.19 20.74 0.53
CA MET A 1 58.62 21.11 1.85
C MET A 1 57.10 21.24 1.69
N HIS A 2 56.34 20.17 1.93
CA HIS A 2 54.87 20.19 1.86
C HIS A 2 54.31 20.49 3.26
N LYS A 3 53.68 21.65 3.45
CA LYS A 3 52.95 21.97 4.68
C LYS A 3 51.57 21.31 4.61
N HIS A 4 51.38 20.22 5.34
CA HIS A 4 50.04 19.66 5.58
C HIS A 4 49.24 20.62 6.46
N GLY A 5 48.33 21.38 5.86
CA GLY A 5 47.33 22.16 6.58
C GLY A 5 46.25 21.24 7.13
N THR A 6 46.32 20.90 8.41
CA THR A 6 45.24 20.18 9.09
C THR A 6 44.08 21.15 9.34
N THR A 7 42.99 21.02 8.57
CA THR A 7 41.72 21.69 8.83
C THR A 7 41.11 21.16 10.12
N ARG A 8 41.33 21.85 11.25
CA ARG A 8 40.63 21.57 12.51
C ARG A 8 39.25 22.23 12.47
N PHE A 9 38.20 21.43 12.50
CA PHE A 9 36.84 21.92 12.65
C PHE A 9 36.60 22.37 14.10
N SER A 10 36.06 23.57 14.29
CA SER A 10 35.68 24.08 15.62
C SER A 10 34.60 23.20 16.25
N PRO A 11 34.64 22.91 17.56
CA PRO A 11 33.61 22.13 18.27
C PRO A 11 32.18 22.65 18.02
N ASP A 12 32.00 23.97 17.83
CA ASP A 12 30.69 24.55 17.54
C ASP A 12 30.13 24.11 16.18
N ARG A 13 31.00 23.93 15.18
CA ARG A 13 30.61 23.46 13.85
C ARG A 13 30.23 21.97 13.87
N LEU A 14 30.86 21.19 14.74
CA LEU A 14 30.51 19.78 14.95
C LEU A 14 29.17 19.65 15.68
N LEU A 15 28.88 20.52 16.65
CA LEU A 15 27.61 20.52 17.39
C LEU A 15 26.43 20.91 16.48
N VAL A 16 26.60 21.93 15.64
CA VAL A 16 25.58 22.35 14.67
C VAL A 16 25.35 21.26 13.62
N ALA A 17 26.41 20.64 13.11
CA ALA A 17 26.29 19.53 12.15
C ALA A 17 25.56 18.32 12.78
N ALA A 18 25.85 17.99 14.05
CA ALA A 18 25.18 16.91 14.78
C ALA A 18 23.69 17.22 15.03
N LEU A 19 23.35 18.47 15.37
CA LEU A 19 21.96 18.89 15.55
C LEU A 19 21.19 18.88 14.22
N VAL A 20 21.79 19.34 13.12
CA VAL A 20 21.17 19.28 11.79
C VAL A 20 20.95 17.84 11.35
N LEU A 21 21.93 16.95 11.55
CA LEU A 21 21.80 15.52 11.28
C LEU A 21 20.72 14.86 12.15
N ALA A 22 20.63 15.20 13.44
CA ALA A 22 19.61 14.69 14.34
C ALA A 22 18.21 15.14 13.93
N VAL A 23 18.04 16.42 13.56
CA VAL A 23 16.76 16.94 13.05
C VAL A 23 16.37 16.27 11.74
N LEU A 24 17.32 16.05 10.81
CA LEU A 24 17.08 15.31 9.56
C LEU A 24 16.72 13.83 9.80
N PHE A 25 17.36 13.17 10.77
CA PHE A 25 17.02 11.80 11.16
C PHE A 25 15.62 11.70 11.80
N VAL A 26 15.23 12.66 12.63
CA VAL A 26 13.87 12.72 13.20
C VAL A 26 12.83 12.99 12.11
N TYR A 27 13.12 13.88 11.15
CA TYR A 27 12.22 14.18 10.04
C TYR A 27 12.05 13.02 9.06
N THR A 28 13.12 12.25 8.81
CA THR A 28 13.03 11.08 7.93
C THR A 28 12.32 9.90 8.60
N GLY A 29 12.47 9.71 9.91
CA GLY A 29 11.80 8.65 10.66
C GLY A 29 10.26 8.74 10.67
N THR A 30 9.69 9.95 10.58
CA THR A 30 8.22 10.13 10.56
C THR A 30 7.60 9.85 9.19
N LEU A 31 8.35 9.98 8.10
CA LEU A 31 7.87 9.74 6.73
C LEU A 31 7.68 8.26 6.37
N TYR A 32 8.25 7.35 7.17
CA TYR A 32 8.22 5.91 6.93
C TYR A 32 7.51 5.11 8.03
N ALA A 33 6.68 5.77 8.84
CA ALA A 33 5.89 5.07 9.85
C ALA A 33 4.95 4.05 9.16
N ALA A 34 4.98 2.80 9.63
CA ALA A 34 4.07 1.77 9.15
C ALA A 34 2.61 2.20 9.35
N PRO A 35 1.70 1.88 8.41
CA PRO A 35 0.30 2.27 8.52
C PRO A 35 -0.31 1.70 9.80
N LYS A 36 -1.06 2.53 10.52
CA LYS A 36 -1.75 2.11 11.75
C LYS A 36 -2.82 1.05 11.42
N GLN A 37 -2.68 -0.14 11.99
CA GLN A 37 -3.62 -1.24 11.83
C GLN A 37 -4.69 -1.15 12.94
N VAL A 38 -5.76 -0.38 12.69
CA VAL A 38 -6.86 -0.19 13.64
C VAL A 38 -7.91 -1.27 13.44
N THR A 39 -8.18 -2.07 14.47
CA THR A 39 -9.11 -3.22 14.39
C THR A 39 -10.58 -2.87 14.64
N SER A 40 -10.87 -1.68 15.19
CA SER A 40 -12.21 -1.25 15.59
C SER A 40 -12.90 -0.35 14.56
N ALA A 41 -12.20 0.12 13.53
CA ALA A 41 -12.72 1.07 12.56
C ALA A 41 -13.53 0.38 11.44
N LYS A 42 -14.65 1.00 11.05
CA LYS A 42 -15.41 0.60 9.86
C LYS A 42 -14.66 1.02 8.59
N GLY A 43 -14.81 0.26 7.50
CA GLY A 43 -14.07 0.53 6.25
C GLY A 43 -14.29 1.93 5.65
N GLY A 44 -15.49 2.50 5.81
CA GLY A 44 -15.80 3.87 5.37
C GLY A 44 -15.32 4.96 6.34
N ASP A 45 -14.92 4.62 7.57
CA ASP A 45 -14.43 5.59 8.55
C ASP A 45 -12.94 5.87 8.35
N CYS A 46 -12.62 6.53 7.23
CA CYS A 46 -11.24 6.80 6.86
C CYS A 46 -10.54 7.68 7.90
N LYS A 47 -11.27 8.60 8.53
CA LYS A 47 -10.76 9.46 9.61
C LYS A 47 -10.33 8.65 10.84
N ALA A 48 -11.04 7.58 11.19
CA ALA A 48 -10.62 6.72 12.31
C ALA A 48 -9.24 6.06 12.11
N CYS A 49 -8.83 5.82 10.86
CA CYS A 49 -7.52 5.24 10.55
C CYS A 49 -6.45 6.28 10.22
N HIS A 50 -6.81 7.34 9.48
CA HIS A 50 -5.88 8.34 8.95
C HIS A 50 -5.79 9.63 9.79
N GLY A 51 -6.63 9.77 10.82
CA GLY A 51 -6.62 10.93 11.71
C GLY A 51 -6.91 12.23 10.95
N GLU A 52 -6.02 13.21 11.10
CA GLU A 52 -6.14 14.53 10.46
C GLU A 52 -5.48 14.60 9.07
N GLU A 53 -4.98 13.48 8.54
CA GLU A 53 -4.42 13.43 7.19
C GLU A 53 -5.51 13.70 6.13
N LYS A 54 -5.19 14.59 5.18
CA LYS A 54 -6.07 14.92 4.07
C LYS A 54 -6.01 13.81 3.01
N VAL A 55 -6.77 12.75 3.24
CA VAL A 55 -6.91 11.62 2.30
C VAL A 55 -7.97 11.84 1.21
N PHE A 56 -8.73 12.93 1.31
CA PHE A 56 -9.77 13.30 0.36
C PHE A 56 -9.62 14.75 -0.14
N SER A 57 -10.20 15.02 -1.31
CA SER A 57 -10.43 16.39 -1.79
C SER A 57 -11.35 17.15 -0.83
N PRO A 58 -11.21 18.49 -0.69
CA PRO A 58 -12.06 19.30 0.19
C PRO A 58 -13.57 19.16 -0.07
N SER A 59 -13.97 18.81 -1.29
CA SER A 59 -15.37 18.63 -1.68
C SER A 59 -15.90 17.22 -1.47
N HIS A 60 -15.10 16.30 -0.95
CA HIS A 60 -15.53 14.92 -0.76
C HIS A 60 -16.54 14.82 0.40
N PRO A 61 -17.66 14.10 0.25
CA PRO A 61 -18.62 13.90 1.34
C PRO A 61 -18.03 13.05 2.47
N ASP A 62 -18.63 13.12 3.65
CA ASP A 62 -18.27 12.23 4.76
C ASP A 62 -18.55 10.77 4.40
N THR A 63 -17.56 9.92 4.56
CA THR A 63 -17.57 8.50 4.17
C THR A 63 -17.88 7.57 5.33
N LYS A 64 -17.93 8.08 6.58
CA LYS A 64 -17.97 7.28 7.80
C LYS A 64 -19.04 6.18 7.82
N ALA A 65 -20.21 6.46 7.23
CA ALA A 65 -21.34 5.53 7.17
C ALA A 65 -21.50 4.79 5.82
N MET A 66 -20.64 5.07 4.84
CA MET A 66 -20.74 4.50 3.49
C MET A 66 -20.20 3.07 3.43
N ALA A 67 -20.89 2.21 2.68
CA ALA A 67 -20.35 0.94 2.20
C ALA A 67 -19.73 1.13 0.81
N TYR A 68 -18.91 0.17 0.37
CA TYR A 68 -18.25 0.24 -0.95
C TYR A 68 -19.21 0.55 -2.11
N LYS A 69 -20.42 -0.03 -2.09
CA LYS A 69 -21.44 0.17 -3.13
C LYS A 69 -21.90 1.62 -3.23
N ASP A 70 -21.92 2.34 -2.12
CA ASP A 70 -22.39 3.73 -2.08
C ASP A 70 -21.34 4.66 -2.73
N CYS A 71 -20.05 4.29 -2.66
CA CYS A 71 -18.98 4.98 -3.36
C CYS A 71 -19.13 4.90 -4.89
N LEU A 72 -19.69 3.80 -5.41
CA LEU A 72 -19.79 3.56 -6.86
C LEU A 72 -20.77 4.51 -7.57
N GLY A 73 -21.61 5.23 -6.83
CA GLY A 73 -22.48 6.28 -7.41
C GLY A 73 -21.68 7.42 -8.04
N CYS A 74 -20.53 7.76 -7.46
CA CYS A 74 -19.64 8.80 -7.97
C CYS A 74 -18.35 8.23 -8.59
N HIS A 75 -17.87 7.10 -8.08
CA HIS A 75 -16.61 6.48 -8.49
C HIS A 75 -16.81 5.30 -9.45
N ALA A 76 -17.49 5.56 -10.57
CA ALA A 76 -17.75 4.54 -11.58
C ALA A 76 -16.45 3.95 -12.15
N LYS A 77 -16.48 2.65 -12.48
CA LYS A 77 -15.35 1.96 -13.11
C LYS A 77 -15.08 2.57 -14.49
N GLY A 78 -13.83 2.92 -14.78
CA GLY A 78 -13.45 3.55 -16.06
C GLY A 78 -13.72 5.06 -16.13
N GLY A 79 -14.38 5.64 -15.11
CA GLY A 79 -14.62 7.06 -15.02
C GLY A 79 -13.41 7.87 -14.49
N PRO A 80 -13.46 9.21 -14.59
CA PRO A 80 -12.34 10.07 -14.21
C PRO A 80 -11.99 9.99 -12.71
N GLN A 81 -12.95 9.60 -11.86
CA GLN A 81 -12.76 9.44 -10.42
C GLN A 81 -12.71 7.96 -9.99
N MET A 82 -12.37 7.01 -10.86
CA MET A 82 -12.36 5.59 -10.46
C MET A 82 -11.42 5.30 -9.28
N LEU A 83 -11.80 4.37 -8.40
CA LEU A 83 -11.00 4.00 -7.22
C LEU A 83 -9.81 3.08 -7.55
N GLN A 84 -9.84 2.42 -8.71
CA GLN A 84 -8.82 1.44 -9.09
C GLN A 84 -7.42 2.10 -9.13
N GLY A 85 -6.45 1.55 -8.39
CA GLY A 85 -5.10 2.11 -8.29
C GLY A 85 -4.99 3.39 -7.45
N LYS A 86 -6.09 3.85 -6.84
CA LYS A 86 -6.11 4.96 -5.88
C LYS A 86 -6.28 4.50 -4.44
N LEU A 87 -6.93 3.35 -4.25
CA LEU A 87 -7.07 2.71 -2.95
C LEU A 87 -6.28 1.40 -2.93
N PRO A 88 -5.47 1.14 -1.88
CA PRO A 88 -4.85 -0.15 -1.66
C PRO A 88 -5.87 -1.28 -1.56
N GLY A 89 -5.47 -2.49 -1.93
CA GLY A 89 -6.26 -3.71 -1.79
C GLY A 89 -6.87 -3.88 -0.39
N GLY A 90 -6.12 -3.52 0.66
CA GLY A 90 -6.58 -3.62 2.05
C GLY A 90 -7.81 -2.76 2.33
N HIS A 91 -7.84 -1.54 1.82
CA HIS A 91 -9.02 -0.67 1.89
C HIS A 91 -10.20 -1.27 1.14
N LEU A 92 -9.96 -1.82 -0.06
CA LEU A 92 -11.01 -2.44 -0.88
C LEU A 92 -11.61 -3.70 -0.24
N HIS A 93 -10.80 -4.48 0.48
CA HIS A 93 -11.24 -5.62 1.28
C HIS A 93 -12.08 -5.16 2.48
N GLN A 94 -11.58 -4.20 3.26
CA GLN A 94 -12.30 -3.69 4.43
C GLN A 94 -13.62 -3.00 4.06
N LEU A 95 -13.64 -2.20 2.98
CA LEU A 95 -14.85 -1.55 2.44
C LEU A 95 -15.90 -2.56 1.96
N ARG A 96 -15.48 -3.78 1.62
CA ARG A 96 -16.35 -4.91 1.22
C ARG A 96 -16.62 -5.89 2.38
N GLY A 97 -16.26 -5.53 3.62
CA GLY A 97 -16.55 -6.33 4.81
C GLY A 97 -15.63 -7.55 4.99
N VAL A 98 -14.45 -7.56 4.37
CA VAL A 98 -13.40 -8.52 4.71
C VAL A 98 -12.64 -7.98 5.92
N THR A 99 -13.01 -8.47 7.11
CA THR A 99 -12.43 -8.04 8.39
C THR A 99 -11.07 -8.67 8.65
N CYS A 100 -10.31 -8.12 9.61
CA CYS A 100 -9.02 -8.65 10.05
C CYS A 100 -9.11 -10.16 10.41
N GLU A 101 -10.16 -10.56 11.11
CA GLU A 101 -10.40 -11.96 11.53
C GLU A 101 -10.58 -12.91 10.34
N LYS A 102 -11.12 -12.43 9.20
CA LYS A 102 -11.26 -13.28 8.01
C LYS A 102 -9.92 -13.66 7.39
N CYS A 103 -8.86 -12.86 7.63
CA CYS A 103 -7.50 -13.14 7.18
C CYS A 103 -6.65 -13.78 8.29
N HIS A 104 -6.72 -13.28 9.51
CA HIS A 104 -5.81 -13.67 10.59
C HIS A 104 -6.43 -14.60 11.63
N GLY A 105 -7.72 -14.94 11.48
CA GLY A 105 -8.48 -15.64 12.52
C GLY A 105 -8.51 -14.82 13.82
N LYS A 106 -8.56 -15.53 14.95
CA LYS A 106 -8.56 -14.93 16.30
C LYS A 106 -7.16 -14.80 16.87
N ALA A 107 -6.14 -14.67 16.02
CA ALA A 107 -4.76 -14.54 16.46
C ALA A 107 -4.56 -13.28 17.29
N ALA A 108 -4.03 -13.43 18.51
CA ALA A 108 -3.73 -12.30 19.40
C ALA A 108 -2.64 -11.38 18.84
N LYS A 109 -1.72 -11.94 18.04
CA LYS A 109 -0.69 -11.22 17.30
C LYS A 109 -0.72 -11.69 15.85
N PRO A 110 -1.41 -10.95 14.97
CA PRO A 110 -1.48 -11.30 13.55
C PRO A 110 -0.10 -11.24 12.90
N GLU A 111 0.25 -12.30 12.17
CA GLU A 111 1.43 -12.37 11.31
C GLU A 111 1.04 -12.31 9.84
N ALA A 112 2.03 -12.28 8.94
CA ALA A 112 1.79 -12.40 7.51
C ALA A 112 1.07 -13.71 7.21
N VAL A 113 0.08 -13.65 6.31
CA VAL A 113 -0.68 -14.82 5.88
C VAL A 113 -0.04 -15.42 4.65
N ASP A 114 -0.15 -16.74 4.52
CA ASP A 114 0.25 -17.48 3.33
C ASP A 114 -0.70 -17.18 2.14
N VAL A 115 -0.22 -17.39 0.92
CA VAL A 115 -0.99 -17.23 -0.32
C VAL A 115 -2.29 -18.05 -0.31
N ASP A 116 -2.33 -19.19 0.37
CA ASP A 116 -3.52 -20.01 0.54
C ASP A 116 -4.70 -19.23 1.13
N GLN A 117 -4.43 -18.22 1.96
CA GLN A 117 -5.48 -17.39 2.53
C GLN A 117 -6.14 -16.50 1.47
N CYS A 118 -5.38 -16.05 0.47
CA CYS A 118 -5.92 -15.34 -0.68
C CYS A 118 -6.78 -16.28 -1.54
N LEU A 119 -6.29 -17.52 -1.74
CA LEU A 119 -6.92 -18.50 -2.63
C LEU A 119 -8.29 -18.98 -2.14
N LYS A 120 -8.59 -18.89 -0.84
CA LYS A 120 -9.94 -19.19 -0.29
C LYS A 120 -11.06 -18.35 -0.94
N CYS A 121 -10.74 -17.14 -1.39
CA CYS A 121 -11.70 -16.24 -2.03
C CYS A 121 -11.35 -15.96 -3.51
N HIS A 122 -10.08 -16.04 -3.87
CA HIS A 122 -9.56 -15.69 -5.19
C HIS A 122 -8.98 -16.91 -5.90
N ASN A 123 -9.76 -17.53 -6.77
CA ASN A 123 -9.23 -18.61 -7.62
C ASN A 123 -8.28 -18.04 -8.70
N ALA A 124 -7.03 -18.50 -8.71
CA ALA A 124 -5.97 -18.00 -9.59
C ALA A 124 -6.32 -18.13 -11.08
N ASP A 125 -6.82 -19.28 -11.50
CA ASP A 125 -7.16 -19.53 -12.91
C ASP A 125 -8.30 -18.62 -13.39
N LYS A 126 -9.35 -18.46 -12.57
CA LYS A 126 -10.43 -17.51 -12.85
C LYS A 126 -9.96 -16.06 -12.88
N LEU A 127 -8.95 -15.70 -12.09
CA LEU A 127 -8.34 -14.37 -12.17
C LEU A 127 -7.58 -14.20 -13.49
N ALA A 128 -6.77 -15.18 -13.88
CA ALA A 128 -6.07 -15.19 -15.15
C ALA A 128 -7.05 -15.06 -16.33
N GLU A 129 -8.15 -15.82 -16.33
CA GLU A 129 -9.21 -15.69 -17.34
C GLU A 129 -9.81 -14.27 -17.38
N ARG A 130 -10.14 -13.70 -16.22
CA ARG A 130 -10.73 -12.36 -16.12
C ARG A 130 -9.79 -11.27 -16.61
N THR A 131 -8.48 -11.46 -16.48
CA THR A 131 -7.46 -10.51 -16.93
C THR A 131 -6.83 -10.85 -18.27
N ALA A 132 -7.36 -11.82 -19.02
CA ALA A 132 -6.85 -12.22 -20.33
C ALA A 132 -6.79 -11.08 -21.38
N LYS A 133 -7.59 -10.02 -21.17
CA LYS A 133 -7.60 -8.84 -22.05
C LYS A 133 -6.60 -7.76 -21.65
N VAL A 134 -5.92 -7.88 -20.51
CA VAL A 134 -4.90 -6.92 -20.09
C VAL A 134 -3.70 -7.00 -21.03
N LYS A 135 -3.17 -5.84 -21.42
CA LYS A 135 -2.04 -5.70 -22.33
C LYS A 135 -0.88 -4.97 -21.62
N PRO A 136 0.39 -5.21 -22.02
CA PRO A 136 0.83 -6.09 -23.11
C PRO A 136 0.69 -7.58 -22.81
N GLU A 137 0.75 -7.96 -21.53
CA GLU A 137 0.65 -9.35 -21.08
C GLU A 137 -0.34 -9.45 -19.91
N ASN A 138 -0.88 -10.64 -19.69
CA ASN A 138 -1.78 -10.90 -18.58
C ASN A 138 -0.98 -10.99 -17.26
N PRO A 139 -1.20 -10.08 -16.28
CA PRO A 139 -0.42 -10.04 -15.04
C PRO A 139 -0.64 -11.25 -14.12
N HIS A 140 -1.67 -12.07 -14.36
CA HIS A 140 -1.97 -13.25 -13.54
C HIS A 140 -1.67 -14.58 -14.24
N THR A 141 -0.99 -14.56 -15.39
CA THR A 141 -0.39 -15.77 -15.99
C THR A 141 0.96 -15.41 -16.58
N SER A 142 2.02 -15.66 -15.81
CA SER A 142 3.38 -15.32 -16.23
C SER A 142 4.07 -16.48 -16.95
N PRO A 143 4.98 -16.22 -17.89
CA PRO A 143 5.81 -17.27 -18.49
C PRO A 143 6.73 -18.00 -17.49
N HIS A 144 7.05 -17.36 -16.36
CA HIS A 144 7.96 -17.92 -15.35
C HIS A 144 7.25 -18.80 -14.32
N TYR A 145 6.01 -18.45 -13.96
CA TYR A 145 5.31 -19.03 -12.81
C TYR A 145 3.89 -19.49 -13.13
N GLY A 146 3.43 -19.36 -14.38
CA GLY A 146 2.05 -19.60 -14.76
C GLY A 146 1.09 -18.79 -13.88
N THR A 147 0.09 -19.46 -13.33
CA THR A 147 -0.91 -18.90 -12.38
C THR A 147 -0.50 -19.08 -10.91
N SER A 148 0.71 -19.56 -10.62
CA SER A 148 1.16 -19.93 -9.26
C SER A 148 2.06 -18.89 -8.56
N LEU A 149 2.28 -17.72 -9.17
CA LEU A 149 3.06 -16.66 -8.55
C LEU A 149 2.39 -16.19 -7.25
N ASP A 150 3.18 -16.07 -6.17
CA ASP A 150 2.68 -15.60 -4.88
C ASP A 150 2.05 -14.20 -5.00
N CYS A 151 0.78 -14.10 -4.57
CA CYS A 151 -0.03 -12.89 -4.66
C CYS A 151 0.63 -11.70 -3.95
N THR A 152 1.33 -11.96 -2.84
CA THR A 152 1.93 -10.94 -1.97
C THR A 152 3.15 -10.25 -2.57
N LEU A 153 3.75 -10.84 -3.62
CA LEU A 153 4.86 -10.21 -4.34
C LEU A 153 4.44 -8.89 -4.99
N CYS A 154 3.17 -8.80 -5.44
CA CYS A 154 2.59 -7.59 -6.01
C CYS A 154 1.58 -6.93 -5.06
N HIS A 155 0.63 -7.70 -4.54
CA HIS A 155 -0.52 -7.19 -3.78
C HIS A 155 -0.19 -7.08 -2.29
N ARG A 156 -0.02 -5.87 -1.81
CA ARG A 156 0.26 -5.60 -0.39
C ARG A 156 -0.99 -5.06 0.30
N GLN A 157 -1.45 -5.74 1.34
CA GLN A 157 -2.67 -5.34 2.06
C GLN A 157 -2.41 -4.29 3.15
N HIS A 158 -1.19 -4.29 3.72
CA HIS A 158 -0.78 -3.36 4.78
C HIS A 158 0.40 -2.47 4.36
N ALA A 159 0.61 -2.31 3.06
CA ALA A 159 1.61 -1.43 2.48
C ALA A 159 1.19 -1.05 1.06
N LYS A 160 1.96 -0.18 0.41
CA LYS A 160 1.76 0.13 -1.00
C LYS A 160 2.05 -1.11 -1.85
N SER A 161 1.11 -1.46 -2.74
CA SER A 161 1.33 -2.53 -3.72
C SER A 161 2.40 -2.15 -4.73
N GLU A 162 3.08 -3.17 -5.25
CA GLU A 162 4.19 -3.03 -6.17
C GLU A 162 3.97 -3.90 -7.41
N ASN A 163 4.64 -3.56 -8.51
CA ASN A 163 4.68 -4.43 -9.68
C ASN A 163 5.98 -5.25 -9.62
N TYR A 164 5.90 -6.48 -9.08
CA TYR A 164 7.05 -7.37 -8.94
C TYR A 164 7.80 -7.59 -10.26
N CYS A 165 7.05 -7.69 -11.37
CA CYS A 165 7.62 -7.89 -12.69
C CYS A 165 8.55 -6.74 -13.12
N ASN A 166 8.34 -5.53 -12.58
CA ASN A 166 9.16 -4.37 -12.92
C ASN A 166 10.57 -4.38 -12.32
N GLN A 167 10.90 -5.39 -11.53
CA GLN A 167 12.29 -5.64 -11.11
C GLN A 167 13.17 -6.05 -12.31
N CYS A 168 12.58 -6.64 -13.35
CA CYS A 168 13.30 -7.08 -14.55
C CYS A 168 12.70 -6.57 -15.86
N HIS A 169 11.40 -6.28 -15.88
CA HIS A 169 10.66 -5.83 -17.06
C HIS A 169 10.15 -4.40 -16.90
N LYS A 170 9.52 -3.85 -17.95
CA LYS A 170 8.88 -2.55 -17.89
C LYS A 170 7.41 -2.69 -18.28
N PHE A 171 6.55 -2.76 -17.27
CA PHE A 171 5.11 -2.80 -17.42
C PHE A 171 4.44 -1.63 -16.70
N ASN A 172 3.34 -1.16 -17.28
CA ASN A 172 2.49 -0.12 -16.68
C ASN A 172 1.26 -0.71 -16.00
N PHE A 173 1.39 -1.88 -15.37
CA PHE A 173 0.28 -2.51 -14.66
C PHE A 173 -0.13 -1.67 -13.45
N VAL A 174 -1.45 -1.50 -13.29
CA VAL A 174 -2.04 -0.87 -12.11
C VAL A 174 -2.33 -1.98 -11.10
N VAL A 175 -1.46 -2.10 -10.10
CA VAL A 175 -1.63 -3.07 -9.01
C VAL A 175 -2.49 -2.42 -7.92
N PRO A 176 -3.65 -3.02 -7.57
CA PRO A 176 -4.48 -2.58 -6.45
C PRO A 176 -3.77 -2.75 -5.11
#